data_AF-A0A2E8M2X0-F1
#
_entry.id   AF-A0A2E8M2X0-F1
#
_cell.length_a   1.000
_cell.length_b   1.000
_cell.length_c   1.000
_cell.angle_alpha   90.00
_cell.angle_beta   90.00
_cell.angle_gamma   90.00
#
_symmetry.space_group_name_H-M   'P 1'
#
loop_
_entity.id
_entity.type
_entity.pdbx_description
1 polymer ?
#
loop_
_entity_poly.entity_id
_entity_poly.type
_entity_poly.pdbx_seq_one_letter_code
_entity_poly.pdbx_strand_id
1 'polypeptide(L)'
;MSSKAKKKGEKVLLMPGSEGWEVWTAEVGGTGFSLHERSGEIRVLDVVGVPAGDLTMAFPVRDVSALPFRASTTDDALLSDLAETHLERMGARPGLDAGVLSDVFKVATRGEETLAVPVVLAPPFEGDLPRRAPQNFDISSRCLPMPSTGLVVWKELGRWVFALSVEGQPLEYEALAINQLSEDAGREIRLAMMQMELQGLIGTLPRNCIVWVGEGEPSPTADELQSLGEGVGLQGPASVESKPAPELPSRSSQLLPADVRAERVTRQKKKQVMMASGAGALLYLGLIGWLLVSLSGKKAAADKAMFAYTPYTDVYEDGLRYERKWRELGPVIEQEFSTVELLYHCIRARQGEEGIRLDRADITNQVSVDGDGNLQRILDIRLQGKTDELGQANAFDEALQGARGLVDFQWNMPSAQQKGDKWSFQWGAAVSNSEEL
;
A
#
# COMPACT_ATOMS: atom_id res chain seq x y z
N MET A 1 -35.79 16.41 8.37
CA MET A 1 -34.61 16.00 9.13
C MET A 1 -33.41 16.74 8.57
N SER A 2 -32.99 17.82 9.23
CA SER A 2 -31.98 18.75 8.73
C SER A 2 -30.59 18.21 9.02
N SER A 3 -29.85 17.79 7.99
CA SER A 3 -28.43 17.46 8.10
C SER A 3 -27.66 18.74 8.45
N LYS A 4 -27.33 18.94 9.73
CA LYS A 4 -26.42 20.02 10.13
C LYS A 4 -25.06 19.77 9.48
N ALA A 5 -24.67 20.71 8.64
CA ALA A 5 -23.40 20.73 7.93
C ALA A 5 -22.22 20.59 8.91
N LYS A 6 -21.19 19.88 8.45
CA LYS A 6 -19.91 19.66 9.12
C LYS A 6 -19.28 21.01 9.53
N LYS A 7 -19.49 21.46 10.77
CA LYS A 7 -18.76 22.61 11.33
C LYS A 7 -17.33 22.14 11.61
N LYS A 8 -16.39 22.63 10.80
CA LYS A 8 -14.97 22.29 10.89
C LYS A 8 -14.45 22.76 12.27
N GLY A 9 -14.06 21.82 13.12
CA GLY A 9 -13.37 22.06 14.40
C GLY A 9 -14.20 21.88 15.69
N GLU A 10 -15.45 21.43 15.61
CA GLU A 10 -16.22 21.05 16.81
C GLU A 10 -15.56 19.86 17.52
N LYS A 11 -15.31 19.98 18.83
CA LYS A 11 -14.75 18.91 19.66
C LYS A 11 -15.90 18.08 20.22
N VAL A 12 -15.79 16.76 20.11
CA VAL A 12 -16.77 15.82 20.63
C VAL A 12 -16.08 14.89 21.61
N LEU A 13 -16.62 14.75 22.81
CA LEU A 13 -16.11 13.87 23.85
C LEU A 13 -17.18 12.82 24.19
N LEU A 14 -16.82 11.55 24.05
CA LEU A 14 -17.58 10.43 24.59
C LEU A 14 -17.05 10.08 25.97
N MET A 15 -17.91 10.12 26.98
CA MET A 15 -17.55 9.84 28.37
C MET A 15 -18.58 8.89 28.99
N PRO A 16 -18.18 7.98 29.90
CA PRO A 16 -19.14 7.22 30.69
C PRO A 16 -19.95 8.15 31.62
N GLY A 17 -21.27 8.13 31.46
CA GLY A 17 -22.23 8.65 32.44
C GLY A 17 -22.61 7.59 33.46
N SER A 18 -23.56 7.92 34.35
CA SER A 18 -24.00 7.04 35.44
C SER A 18 -24.67 5.75 34.98
N GLU A 19 -25.59 5.81 34.01
CA GLU A 19 -26.36 4.65 33.51
C GLU A 19 -26.02 4.28 32.06
N GLY A 20 -25.29 5.13 31.35
CA GLY A 20 -24.90 4.91 29.96
C GLY A 20 -23.92 5.97 29.47
N TRP A 21 -23.55 5.90 28.19
CA TRP A 21 -22.59 6.85 27.60
C TRP A 21 -23.20 8.24 27.40
N GLU A 22 -22.39 9.27 27.68
CA GLU A 22 -22.72 10.68 27.46
C GLU A 22 -21.89 11.24 26.30
N VAL A 23 -22.56 12.02 25.46
CA VAL A 23 -21.96 12.75 24.35
C VAL A 23 -21.86 14.21 24.74
N TRP A 24 -20.65 14.74 24.76
CA TRP A 24 -20.35 16.12 25.11
C TRP A 24 -19.78 16.85 23.88
N THR A 25 -20.19 18.10 23.69
CA THR A 25 -19.74 18.94 22.57
C THR A 25 -19.19 20.27 23.05
N ALA A 26 -18.10 20.72 22.45
CA ALA A 26 -17.53 22.04 22.65
C ALA A 26 -17.30 22.75 21.32
N GLU A 27 -17.66 24.03 21.25
CA GLU A 27 -17.40 24.88 20.10
C GLU A 27 -15.89 25.17 19.94
N VAL A 28 -15.47 25.49 18.72
CA VAL A 28 -14.08 25.83 18.39
C VAL A 28 -13.61 27.02 19.25
N GLY A 29 -12.62 26.81 20.11
CA GLY A 29 -12.06 27.85 20.97
C GLY A 29 -12.87 28.12 22.26
N GLY A 30 -13.98 27.42 22.47
CA GLY A 30 -14.65 27.36 23.76
C GLY A 30 -13.87 26.50 24.75
N THR A 31 -13.84 26.90 26.02
CA THR A 31 -13.17 26.15 27.09
C THR A 31 -14.06 25.10 27.73
N GLY A 32 -15.39 25.27 27.67
CA GLY A 32 -16.35 24.38 28.34
C GLY A 32 -17.04 23.41 27.39
N PHE A 33 -17.15 22.14 27.81
CA PHE A 33 -18.04 21.17 27.19
C PHE A 33 -19.47 21.36 27.69
N SER A 34 -20.42 21.14 26.80
CA SER A 34 -21.85 21.08 27.12
C SER A 34 -22.40 19.71 26.75
N LEU A 35 -23.32 19.20 27.57
CA LEU A 35 -23.94 17.91 27.32
C LEU A 35 -24.80 18.00 26.07
N HIS A 36 -24.51 17.14 25.11
CA HIS A 36 -25.29 17.00 23.88
C HIS A 36 -26.40 15.97 24.04
N GLU A 37 -26.06 14.78 24.55
CA GLU A 37 -26.96 13.64 24.63
C GLU A 37 -26.52 12.66 25.72
N ARG A 38 -27.50 12.07 26.42
CA ARG A 38 -27.31 10.86 27.23
C ARG A 38 -27.90 9.70 26.44
N SER A 39 -27.04 8.80 25.97
CA SER A 39 -27.49 7.69 25.11
C SER A 39 -28.34 6.66 25.85
N GLY A 40 -28.09 6.47 27.15
CA GLY A 40 -28.64 5.35 27.91
C GLY A 40 -28.09 3.98 27.51
N GLU A 41 -27.16 3.93 26.56
CA GLU A 41 -26.54 2.70 26.08
C GLU A 41 -25.35 2.33 26.97
N ILE A 42 -25.21 1.04 27.29
CA ILE A 42 -24.08 0.52 28.09
C ILE A 42 -22.85 0.29 27.21
N ARG A 43 -23.05 -0.21 25.99
CA ARG A 43 -21.96 -0.45 25.02
C ARG A 43 -21.76 0.78 24.15
N VAL A 44 -20.52 1.25 24.04
CA VAL A 44 -20.21 2.45 23.27
C VAL A 44 -20.45 2.26 21.76
N LEU A 45 -20.36 1.00 21.28
CA LEU A 45 -20.67 0.65 19.89
C LEU A 45 -22.14 0.91 19.51
N ASP A 46 -23.03 0.84 20.47
CA ASP A 46 -24.47 1.02 20.27
C ASP A 46 -24.88 2.50 20.31
N VAL A 47 -23.98 3.40 20.71
CA VAL A 47 -24.21 4.85 20.69
C VAL A 47 -24.32 5.35 19.24
N VAL A 48 -25.53 5.77 18.86
CA VAL A 48 -25.83 6.38 17.56
C VAL A 48 -25.89 7.91 17.71
N GLY A 49 -25.90 8.65 16.60
CA GLY A 49 -26.14 10.10 16.64
C GLY A 49 -24.94 10.97 16.99
N VAL A 50 -23.77 10.38 17.27
CA VAL A 50 -22.55 11.11 17.64
C VAL A 50 -22.24 12.22 16.61
N PRO A 51 -22.21 13.51 17.02
CA PRO A 51 -21.99 14.65 16.13
C PRO A 51 -20.71 14.56 15.32
N ALA A 52 -20.73 15.14 14.11
CA ALA A 52 -19.54 15.23 13.27
C ALA A 52 -18.53 16.22 13.88
N GLY A 53 -17.30 15.78 14.12
CA GLY A 53 -16.26 16.60 14.76
C GLY A 53 -15.03 15.79 15.15
N ASP A 54 -14.10 16.41 15.85
CA ASP A 54 -12.92 15.74 16.39
C ASP A 54 -13.32 14.95 17.64
N LEU A 55 -13.41 13.62 17.47
CA LEU A 55 -13.92 12.71 18.49
C LEU A 55 -12.80 12.26 19.41
N THR A 56 -12.96 12.52 20.71
CA THR A 56 -12.17 11.93 21.79
C THR A 56 -13.07 10.96 22.57
N MET A 57 -12.52 9.83 22.97
CA MET A 57 -13.21 8.89 23.86
C MET A 57 -12.45 8.80 25.18
N ALA A 58 -13.17 8.96 26.29
CA ALA A 58 -12.65 8.68 27.62
C ALA A 58 -13.03 7.26 28.03
N PHE A 59 -12.03 6.41 28.31
CA PHE A 59 -12.27 5.08 28.86
C PHE A 59 -12.83 5.18 30.28
N PRO A 60 -13.78 4.31 30.66
CA PRO A 60 -14.25 4.25 32.03
C PRO A 60 -13.15 3.77 32.96
N VAL A 61 -13.22 4.20 34.22
CA VAL A 61 -12.23 3.87 35.24
C VAL A 61 -12.07 2.36 35.40
N ARG A 62 -13.16 1.59 35.25
CA ARG A 62 -13.14 0.13 35.37
C ARG A 62 -12.25 -0.58 34.34
N ASP A 63 -11.97 0.06 33.21
CA ASP A 63 -11.17 -0.52 32.11
C ASP A 63 -9.68 -0.13 32.24
N VAL A 64 -9.31 0.66 33.26
CA VAL A 64 -7.96 1.18 33.43
C VAL A 64 -7.45 0.89 34.84
N SER A 65 -6.20 0.42 34.93
CA SER A 65 -5.48 0.31 36.20
C SER A 65 -4.52 1.49 36.36
N ALA A 66 -4.71 2.28 37.41
CA ALA A 66 -3.77 3.29 37.86
C ALA A 66 -2.75 2.65 38.81
N LEU A 67 -1.46 2.92 38.62
CA LEU A 67 -0.38 2.32 39.41
C LEU A 67 0.61 3.40 39.88
N PRO A 68 0.15 4.36 40.71
CA PRO A 68 0.95 5.52 41.08
C PRO A 68 2.26 5.13 41.76
N PHE A 69 3.31 5.87 41.45
CA PHE A 69 4.61 5.72 42.11
C PHE A 69 5.32 7.06 42.23
N ARG A 70 6.35 7.06 43.06
CA ARG A 70 7.27 8.18 43.21
C ARG A 70 8.54 7.92 42.42
N ALA A 71 8.80 8.79 41.45
CA ALA A 71 10.03 8.80 40.67
C ALA A 71 11.04 9.74 41.32
N SER A 72 12.26 9.28 41.57
CA SER A 72 13.37 10.09 42.09
C SER A 72 14.01 10.95 40.99
N THR A 73 13.19 11.65 40.21
CA THR A 73 13.60 12.57 39.16
C THR A 73 12.50 13.60 38.90
N THR A 74 12.89 14.76 38.38
CA THR A 74 11.99 15.78 37.83
C THR A 74 12.05 15.87 36.31
N ASP A 75 12.98 15.14 35.68
CA ASP A 75 13.15 15.09 34.24
C ASP A 75 12.06 14.21 33.59
N ASP A 76 11.19 14.86 32.82
CA ASP A 76 10.07 14.22 32.13
C ASP A 76 10.54 13.18 31.09
N ALA A 77 11.76 13.31 30.55
CA ALA A 77 12.31 12.35 29.59
C ALA A 77 12.57 10.97 30.23
N LEU A 78 12.91 10.94 31.53
CA LEU A 78 13.20 9.70 32.27
C LEU A 78 11.94 9.06 32.87
N LEU A 79 10.83 9.80 32.97
CA LEU A 79 9.60 9.31 33.59
C LEU A 79 9.00 8.12 32.85
N SER A 80 9.08 8.09 31.51
CA SER A 80 8.56 6.98 30.71
C SER A 80 9.30 5.67 31.03
N ASP A 81 10.63 5.69 31.04
CA ASP A 81 11.45 4.50 31.30
C ASP A 81 11.28 3.98 32.73
N LEU A 82 11.19 4.90 33.70
CA LEU A 82 10.91 4.56 35.09
C LEU A 82 9.51 3.97 35.27
N ALA A 83 8.52 4.50 34.55
CA ALA A 83 7.17 3.98 34.54
C ALA A 83 7.11 2.57 33.95
N GLU A 84 7.80 2.31 32.83
CA GLU A 84 7.88 0.97 32.24
C GLU A 84 8.53 -0.02 33.22
N THR A 85 9.64 0.36 33.85
CA THR A 85 10.30 -0.46 34.88
C THR A 85 9.38 -0.74 36.08
N HIS A 86 8.59 0.26 36.48
CA HIS A 86 7.61 0.12 37.56
C HIS A 86 6.50 -0.87 37.16
N LEU A 87 5.93 -0.73 35.96
CA LEU A 87 4.90 -1.63 35.44
C LEU A 87 5.41 -3.07 35.32
N GLU A 88 6.65 -3.27 34.88
CA GLU A 88 7.31 -4.58 34.85
C GLU A 88 7.42 -5.20 36.25
N ARG A 89 7.88 -4.41 37.24
CA ARG A 89 7.99 -4.85 38.62
C ARG A 89 6.63 -5.26 39.21
N MET A 90 5.57 -4.56 38.82
CA MET A 90 4.19 -4.86 39.24
C MET A 90 3.54 -6.01 38.45
N GLY A 91 4.20 -6.55 37.42
CA GLY A 91 3.64 -7.59 36.56
C GLY A 91 2.47 -7.10 35.68
N ALA A 92 2.36 -5.79 35.48
CA ALA A 92 1.23 -5.13 34.80
C ALA A 92 1.58 -4.66 33.38
N ARG A 93 2.73 -5.05 32.84
CA ARG A 93 3.15 -4.64 31.50
C ARG A 93 2.19 -5.19 30.43
N PRO A 94 1.60 -4.34 29.56
CA PRO A 94 0.76 -4.81 28.47
C PRO A 94 1.52 -5.71 27.50
N GLY A 95 0.80 -6.65 26.86
CA GLY A 95 1.35 -7.48 25.80
C GLY A 95 1.75 -6.66 24.56
N LEU A 96 2.85 -7.04 23.91
CA LEU A 96 3.44 -6.32 22.76
C LEU A 96 2.50 -6.19 21.55
N ASP A 97 1.55 -7.11 21.40
CA ASP A 97 0.66 -7.19 20.22
C ASP A 97 -0.67 -6.42 20.39
N ALA A 98 -0.93 -5.83 21.56
CA ALA A 98 -2.25 -5.28 21.92
C ALA A 98 -2.44 -3.78 21.61
N GLY A 99 -1.46 -3.14 20.97
CA GLY A 99 -1.44 -1.69 20.71
C GLY A 99 -0.65 -0.91 21.76
N VAL A 100 -0.91 0.39 21.88
CA VAL A 100 -0.33 1.22 22.95
C VAL A 100 -1.34 1.26 24.08
N LEU A 101 -1.18 0.39 25.07
CA LEU A 101 -2.12 0.23 26.19
C LEU A 101 -1.59 0.80 27.51
N SER A 102 -0.45 1.48 27.49
CA SER A 102 0.08 2.15 28.67
C SER A 102 0.51 3.57 28.35
N ASP A 103 0.39 4.45 29.33
CA ASP A 103 0.88 5.82 29.30
C ASP A 103 1.29 6.21 30.73
N VAL A 104 2.00 7.32 30.88
CA VAL A 104 2.38 7.86 32.19
C VAL A 104 1.95 9.31 32.30
N PHE A 105 1.42 9.67 33.47
CA PHE A 105 1.01 11.03 33.77
C PHE A 105 1.72 11.57 35.00
N LYS A 106 2.27 12.76 34.87
CA LYS A 106 2.81 13.53 36.00
C LYS A 106 1.66 14.20 36.75
N VAL A 107 1.57 13.96 38.05
CA VAL A 107 0.52 14.51 38.92
C VAL A 107 1.04 15.69 39.72
N ALA A 108 2.21 15.53 40.34
CA ALA A 108 2.80 16.55 41.20
C ALA A 108 4.32 16.41 41.24
N THR A 109 5.02 17.50 41.60
CA THR A 109 6.46 17.50 41.83
C THR A 109 6.76 17.97 43.25
N ARG A 110 7.52 17.18 44.01
CA ARG A 110 7.89 17.45 45.40
C ARG A 110 9.40 17.42 45.54
N GLY A 111 10.02 18.60 45.56
CA GLY A 111 11.48 18.71 45.59
C GLY A 111 12.11 18.12 44.32
N GLU A 112 12.96 17.11 44.48
CA GLU A 112 13.62 16.41 43.37
C GLU A 112 12.85 15.15 42.91
N GLU A 113 11.67 14.91 43.47
CA GLU A 113 10.85 13.74 43.17
C GLU A 113 9.55 14.12 42.44
N THR A 114 9.09 13.22 41.58
CA THR A 114 7.83 13.37 40.85
C THR A 114 6.86 12.27 41.23
N LEU A 115 5.62 12.65 41.53
CA LEU A 115 4.50 11.71 41.62
C LEU A 115 3.97 11.47 40.21
N ALA A 116 4.07 10.22 39.76
CA ALA A 116 3.66 9.80 38.43
C ALA A 116 2.65 8.66 38.52
N VAL A 117 1.71 8.64 37.59
CA VAL A 117 0.66 7.63 37.48
C VAL A 117 0.82 6.95 36.13
N PRO A 118 1.56 5.83 36.06
CA PRO A 118 1.46 4.93 34.94
C PRO A 118 0.07 4.30 34.94
N VAL A 119 -0.50 4.22 33.75
CA VAL A 119 -1.82 3.67 33.51
C VAL A 119 -1.71 2.49 32.59
N VAL A 120 -2.55 1.49 32.80
CA VAL A 120 -2.66 0.32 31.92
C VAL A 120 -4.12 0.14 31.55
N LEU A 121 -4.40 0.26 30.25
CA LEU A 121 -5.71 0.00 29.67
C LEU A 121 -5.89 -1.51 29.46
N ALA A 122 -6.98 -2.07 29.97
CA ALA A 122 -7.40 -3.41 29.63
C ALA A 122 -7.64 -3.50 28.11
N PRO A 123 -7.13 -4.54 27.42
CA PRO A 123 -7.35 -4.68 25.98
C PRO A 123 -8.86 -4.64 25.66
N PRO A 124 -9.33 -3.70 24.83
CA PRO A 124 -10.76 -3.57 24.56
C PRO A 124 -11.28 -4.77 23.77
N PHE A 125 -12.52 -5.15 24.05
CA PHE A 125 -13.25 -6.20 23.34
C PHE A 125 -14.21 -5.59 22.29
N GLU A 126 -14.85 -6.48 21.51
CA GLU A 126 -15.89 -6.06 20.58
C GLU A 126 -17.04 -5.37 21.33
N GLY A 127 -17.30 -4.10 21.00
CA GLY A 127 -18.31 -3.28 21.68
C GLY A 127 -17.74 -2.15 22.53
N ASP A 128 -16.46 -2.21 22.89
CA ASP A 128 -15.77 -1.23 23.75
C ASP A 128 -15.23 -0.02 22.97
N LEU A 129 -15.40 0.00 21.65
CA LEU A 129 -15.06 1.12 20.78
C LEU A 129 -16.29 1.58 19.97
N PRO A 130 -16.47 2.89 19.79
CA PRO A 130 -17.59 3.43 19.02
C PRO A 130 -17.47 3.08 17.54
N ARG A 131 -18.60 3.07 16.82
CA ARG A 131 -18.65 2.84 15.36
C ARG A 131 -17.78 3.81 14.56
N ARG A 132 -17.64 5.04 15.06
CA ARG A 132 -16.75 6.05 14.48
C ARG A 132 -15.46 6.07 15.27
N ALA A 133 -14.36 5.63 14.66
CA ALA A 133 -13.03 5.65 15.26
C ALA A 133 -12.68 7.01 15.87
N PRO A 134 -12.43 7.08 17.19
CA PRO A 134 -11.94 8.28 17.86
C PRO A 134 -10.55 8.68 17.35
N GLN A 135 -10.25 9.98 17.42
CA GLN A 135 -8.95 10.56 17.11
C GLN A 135 -8.00 10.54 18.31
N ASN A 136 -8.54 10.74 19.50
CA ASN A 136 -7.79 10.70 20.75
C ASN A 136 -8.52 9.82 21.76
N PHE A 137 -7.76 9.30 22.71
CA PHE A 137 -8.26 8.56 23.85
C PHE A 137 -7.76 9.22 25.12
N ASP A 138 -8.55 9.14 26.18
CA ASP A 138 -8.14 9.53 27.52
C ASP A 138 -8.91 8.69 28.55
N ILE A 139 -8.84 9.07 29.82
CA ILE A 139 -9.51 8.38 30.93
C ILE A 139 -10.55 9.33 31.51
N SER A 140 -11.72 8.80 31.89
CA SER A 140 -12.83 9.61 32.41
C SER A 140 -12.43 10.46 33.62
N SER A 141 -11.68 9.89 34.57
CA SER A 141 -11.16 10.60 35.74
C SER A 141 -10.24 11.78 35.38
N ARG A 142 -9.50 11.70 34.27
CA ARG A 142 -8.63 12.80 33.80
C ARG A 142 -9.39 13.89 33.05
N CYS A 143 -10.61 13.59 32.63
CA CYS A 143 -11.47 14.51 31.90
C CYS A 143 -12.45 15.26 32.81
N LEU A 144 -12.36 15.11 34.13
CA LEU A 144 -13.18 15.82 35.11
C LEU A 144 -12.31 16.79 35.91
N PRO A 145 -12.76 18.02 36.19
CA PRO A 145 -12.01 18.97 36.99
C PRO A 145 -11.96 18.50 38.44
N MET A 146 -10.80 17.99 38.85
CA MET A 146 -10.59 17.42 40.18
C MET A 146 -10.37 18.53 41.23
N PRO A 147 -10.83 18.34 42.48
CA PRO A 147 -10.53 19.26 43.58
C PRO A 147 -9.03 19.29 43.87
N SER A 148 -8.50 20.35 44.49
CA SER A 148 -7.05 20.46 44.73
C SER A 148 -6.49 19.29 45.55
N THR A 149 -7.23 18.83 46.55
CA THR A 149 -6.92 17.63 47.34
C THR A 149 -8.23 17.06 47.88
N GLY A 150 -8.41 15.75 47.78
CA GLY A 150 -9.56 15.08 48.37
C GLY A 150 -9.95 13.80 47.65
N LEU A 151 -10.95 13.13 48.20
CA LEU A 151 -11.57 11.96 47.60
C LEU A 151 -12.84 12.37 46.87
N VAL A 152 -13.02 11.85 45.65
CA VAL A 152 -14.22 12.05 44.85
C VAL A 152 -14.80 10.70 44.46
N VAL A 153 -16.12 10.55 44.52
CA VAL A 153 -16.85 9.32 44.18
C VAL A 153 -17.95 9.67 43.20
N TRP A 154 -18.09 8.92 42.12
CA TRP A 154 -19.15 9.10 41.12
C TRP A 154 -19.55 7.78 40.49
N LYS A 155 -20.61 7.78 39.69
CA LYS A 155 -21.11 6.58 39.00
C LYS A 155 -20.73 6.58 37.52
N GLU A 156 -20.26 5.44 37.03
CA GLU A 156 -19.96 5.15 35.63
C GLU A 156 -20.60 3.83 35.20
N LEU A 157 -21.45 3.86 34.17
CA LEU A 157 -22.05 2.68 33.53
C LEU A 157 -22.62 1.67 34.53
N GLY A 158 -23.34 2.18 35.53
CA GLY A 158 -24.01 1.42 36.56
C GLY A 158 -23.14 1.11 37.79
N ARG A 159 -21.86 1.50 37.82
CA ARG A 159 -20.89 1.16 38.88
C ARG A 159 -20.31 2.39 39.56
N TRP A 160 -20.17 2.35 40.88
CA TRP A 160 -19.47 3.41 41.61
C TRP A 160 -17.96 3.32 41.39
N VAL A 161 -17.34 4.48 41.21
CA VAL A 161 -15.89 4.64 41.04
C VAL A 161 -15.42 5.77 41.95
N PHE A 162 -14.16 5.74 42.33
CA PHE A 162 -13.55 6.83 43.09
C PHE A 162 -12.28 7.33 42.42
N ALA A 163 -11.89 8.56 42.77
CA ALA A 163 -10.57 9.10 42.51
C ALA A 163 -10.04 9.86 43.72
N LEU A 164 -8.76 9.67 43.99
CA LEU A 164 -7.99 10.47 44.91
C LEU A 164 -7.30 11.58 44.13
N SER A 165 -7.61 12.84 44.45
CA SER A 165 -7.01 13.98 43.80
C SER A 165 -5.85 14.56 44.61
N VAL A 166 -4.78 14.93 43.91
CA VAL A 166 -3.62 15.68 44.42
C VAL A 166 -3.27 16.75 43.39
N GLU A 167 -3.14 18.01 43.84
CA GLU A 167 -2.85 19.18 43.00
C GLU A 167 -3.84 19.35 41.83
N GLY A 168 -5.11 18.96 42.03
CA GLY A 168 -6.14 19.06 41.00
C GLY A 168 -5.99 18.02 39.88
N GLN A 169 -5.24 16.94 40.11
CA GLN A 169 -5.05 15.83 39.19
C GLN A 169 -5.34 14.50 39.89
N PRO A 170 -5.94 13.52 39.19
CA PRO A 170 -6.21 12.21 39.78
C PRO A 170 -4.90 11.43 39.97
N LEU A 171 -4.57 11.11 41.22
CA LEU A 171 -3.42 10.30 41.61
C LEU A 171 -3.76 8.80 41.55
N GLU A 172 -4.93 8.44 42.06
CA GLU A 172 -5.43 7.06 42.06
C GLU A 172 -6.91 7.07 41.69
N TYR A 173 -7.37 6.07 40.96
CA TYR A 173 -8.77 5.89 40.63
C TYR A 173 -9.07 4.43 40.33
N GLU A 174 -10.20 3.96 40.85
CA GLU A 174 -10.60 2.56 40.74
C GLU A 174 -12.13 2.44 40.78
N ALA A 175 -12.65 1.39 40.13
CA ALA A 175 -14.06 1.06 40.16
C ALA A 175 -14.35 0.14 41.36
N LEU A 176 -15.23 0.59 42.25
CA LEU A 176 -15.57 -0.12 43.48
C LEU A 176 -16.23 -1.46 43.18
N ALA A 177 -15.83 -2.52 43.86
CA ALA A 177 -16.50 -3.81 43.82
C ALA A 177 -17.91 -3.71 44.42
N ILE A 178 -18.07 -2.88 45.46
CA ILE A 178 -19.36 -2.62 46.09
C ILE A 178 -20.16 -1.58 45.30
N ASN A 179 -21.33 -1.96 44.80
CA ASN A 179 -22.16 -1.10 43.96
C ASN A 179 -23.22 -0.28 44.72
N GLN A 180 -23.01 -0.05 46.01
CA GLN A 180 -23.88 0.76 46.87
C GLN A 180 -23.01 1.71 47.69
N LEU A 181 -23.51 2.92 47.97
CA LEU A 181 -22.82 3.87 48.85
C LEU A 181 -23.01 3.47 50.31
N SER A 182 -22.28 2.43 50.71
CA SER A 182 -22.34 1.84 52.05
C SER A 182 -21.00 1.96 52.79
N GLU A 183 -21.00 1.54 54.05
CA GLU A 183 -19.78 1.47 54.85
C GLU A 183 -18.73 0.53 54.22
N ASP A 184 -19.15 -0.56 53.58
CA ASP A 184 -18.23 -1.50 52.93
C ASP A 184 -17.55 -0.88 51.70
N ALA A 185 -18.27 -0.09 50.90
CA ALA A 185 -17.68 0.70 49.83
C ALA A 185 -16.67 1.72 50.38
N GLY A 186 -16.99 2.36 51.49
CA GLY A 186 -16.05 3.25 52.17
C GLY A 186 -14.79 2.54 52.67
N ARG A 187 -14.93 1.32 53.22
CA ARG A 187 -13.79 0.50 53.67
C ARG A 187 -12.89 0.09 52.50
N GLU A 188 -13.48 -0.25 51.35
CA GLU A 188 -12.73 -0.55 50.12
C GLU A 188 -11.85 0.65 49.72
N ILE A 189 -12.44 1.84 49.64
CA ILE A 189 -11.69 3.08 49.35
C ILE A 189 -10.59 3.30 50.41
N ARG A 190 -10.92 3.13 51.68
CA ARG A 190 -9.96 3.32 52.78
C ARG A 190 -8.76 2.40 52.67
N LEU A 191 -8.95 1.14 52.28
CA LEU A 191 -7.85 0.20 52.04
C LEU A 191 -6.92 0.68 50.93
N ALA A 192 -7.48 1.14 49.80
CA ALA A 192 -6.69 1.71 48.72
C ALA A 192 -5.89 2.94 49.18
N MET A 193 -6.52 3.85 49.93
CA MET A 193 -5.83 5.03 50.47
C MET A 193 -4.73 4.66 51.48
N MET A 194 -4.96 3.68 52.36
CA MET A 194 -3.94 3.19 53.29
C MET A 194 -2.76 2.59 52.55
N GLN A 195 -2.99 1.87 51.46
CA GLN A 195 -1.91 1.37 50.61
C GLN A 195 -1.08 2.51 50.02
N MET A 196 -1.72 3.57 49.54
CA MET A 196 -1.02 4.77 49.02
C MET A 196 -0.20 5.48 50.12
N GLU A 197 -0.73 5.55 51.34
CA GLU A 197 -0.02 6.14 52.49
C GLU A 197 1.19 5.28 52.89
N LEU A 198 1.04 3.95 52.96
CA LEU A 198 2.13 3.01 53.26
C LEU A 198 3.26 3.05 52.21
N GLN A 199 2.92 3.25 50.94
CA GLN A 199 3.88 3.47 49.86
C GLN A 199 4.50 4.88 49.90
N GLY A 200 4.03 5.72 50.81
CA GLY A 200 4.50 7.09 51.00
C GLY A 200 4.01 8.07 49.93
N LEU A 201 3.07 7.70 49.06
CA LEU A 201 2.61 8.54 47.94
C LEU A 201 1.80 9.73 48.43
N ILE A 202 0.96 9.50 49.45
CA ILE A 202 0.27 10.54 50.21
C ILE A 202 0.83 10.64 51.63
N GLY A 203 0.84 11.84 52.19
CA GLY A 203 1.35 12.09 53.54
C GLY A 203 0.30 11.97 54.64
N THR A 204 -0.97 12.12 54.30
CA THR A 204 -2.11 12.00 55.20
C THR A 204 -3.34 11.54 54.42
N LEU A 205 -4.21 10.77 55.06
CA LEU A 205 -5.52 10.42 54.50
C LEU A 205 -6.37 11.69 54.27
N PRO A 206 -7.17 11.72 53.18
CA PRO A 206 -8.06 12.85 52.88
C PRO A 206 -9.12 13.00 53.97
N ARG A 207 -9.50 14.26 54.23
CA ARG A 207 -10.48 14.63 55.26
C ARG A 207 -11.88 14.89 54.70
N ASN A 208 -12.03 14.81 53.39
CA ASN A 208 -13.24 15.08 52.65
C ASN A 208 -13.47 13.99 51.59
N CYS A 209 -14.72 13.57 51.45
CA CYS A 209 -15.21 12.74 50.36
C CYS A 209 -16.38 13.47 49.71
N ILE A 210 -16.28 13.72 48.41
CA ILE A 210 -17.30 14.40 47.61
C ILE A 210 -17.95 13.37 46.70
N VAL A 211 -19.26 13.18 46.82
CA VAL A 211 -20.05 12.36 45.91
C VAL A 211 -20.61 13.26 44.82
N TRP A 212 -20.16 13.04 43.59
CA TRP A 212 -20.67 13.74 42.41
C TRP A 212 -21.93 13.05 41.88
N VAL A 213 -22.96 13.85 41.69
CA VAL A 213 -24.27 13.42 41.18
C VAL A 213 -24.55 14.12 39.86
N GLY A 214 -24.89 13.35 38.82
CA GLY A 214 -25.25 13.89 37.51
C GLY A 214 -26.59 14.62 37.53
N GLU A 215 -26.80 15.51 36.56
CA GLU A 215 -28.09 16.19 36.41
C GLU A 215 -29.21 15.21 36.05
N GLY A 216 -30.25 15.16 36.88
CA GLY A 216 -31.39 14.25 36.73
C GLY A 216 -31.24 12.92 37.48
N GLU A 217 -30.12 12.69 38.16
CA GLU A 217 -29.93 11.51 39.02
C GLU A 217 -30.52 11.74 40.41
N PRO A 218 -31.03 10.68 41.07
CA PRO A 218 -31.46 10.78 42.45
C PRO A 218 -30.25 11.07 43.35
N SER A 219 -30.37 12.10 44.19
CA SER A 219 -29.34 12.38 45.19
C SER A 219 -29.26 11.22 46.21
N PRO A 220 -28.05 10.83 46.64
CA PRO A 220 -27.87 9.87 47.72
C PRO A 220 -28.58 10.29 49.00
N THR A 221 -29.06 9.33 49.77
CA THR A 221 -29.70 9.57 51.06
C THR A 221 -28.67 9.97 52.12
N ALA A 222 -29.11 10.67 53.18
CA ALA A 222 -28.23 11.07 54.27
C ALA A 222 -27.56 9.87 54.97
N ASP A 223 -28.28 8.75 55.08
CA ASP A 223 -27.78 7.51 55.70
C ASP A 223 -26.69 6.85 54.84
N GLU A 224 -26.81 6.88 53.50
CA GLU A 224 -25.77 6.41 52.59
C GLU A 224 -24.50 7.25 52.68
N LEU A 225 -24.64 8.58 52.73
CA LEU A 225 -23.51 9.51 52.86
C LEU A 225 -22.80 9.38 54.21
N GLN A 226 -23.55 9.18 55.28
CA GLN A 226 -23.02 8.91 56.61
C GLN A 226 -22.26 7.57 56.61
N SER A 227 -22.88 6.51 56.10
CA SER A 227 -22.27 5.16 56.03
C SER A 227 -20.98 5.16 55.22
N LEU A 228 -20.98 5.81 54.05
CA LEU A 228 -19.78 5.98 53.23
C LEU A 228 -18.68 6.74 53.98
N GLY A 229 -19.04 7.86 54.61
CA GLY A 229 -18.10 8.68 55.37
C GLY A 229 -17.44 7.91 56.51
N GLU A 230 -18.21 7.13 57.27
CA GLU A 230 -17.72 6.25 58.33
C GLU A 230 -16.77 5.18 57.79
N GLY A 231 -17.13 4.51 56.69
CA GLY A 231 -16.30 3.49 56.06
C GLY A 231 -14.95 4.03 55.55
N VAL A 232 -14.97 5.23 54.95
CA VAL A 232 -13.75 5.94 54.49
C VAL A 232 -12.88 6.38 55.67
N GLY A 233 -13.47 6.58 56.86
CA GLY A 233 -12.80 7.04 58.07
C GLY A 233 -12.84 8.56 58.28
N LEU A 234 -13.86 9.22 57.75
CA LEU A 234 -14.11 10.65 57.94
C LEU A 234 -14.70 10.93 59.34
N GLN A 235 -14.57 12.16 59.81
CA GLN A 235 -15.21 12.61 61.07
C GLN A 235 -16.69 12.97 60.90
N GLY A 236 -17.21 12.98 59.67
CA GLY A 236 -18.58 13.33 59.33
C GLY A 236 -19.01 12.71 58.00
N PRO A 237 -20.25 12.96 57.54
CA PRO A 237 -20.77 12.38 56.31
C PRO A 237 -20.01 12.88 55.08
N ALA A 238 -20.04 12.09 54.00
CA ALA A 238 -19.60 12.56 52.69
C ALA A 238 -20.48 13.73 52.21
N SER A 239 -19.88 14.68 51.49
CA SER A 239 -20.62 15.80 50.89
C SER A 239 -21.13 15.42 49.51
N VAL A 240 -22.22 16.06 49.07
CA VAL A 240 -22.76 15.88 47.71
C VAL A 240 -22.57 17.16 46.92
N GLU A 241 -22.10 17.02 45.69
CA GLU A 241 -21.96 18.12 44.73
C GLU A 241 -22.47 17.67 43.36
N SER A 242 -22.83 18.64 42.51
CA SER A 242 -23.17 18.36 41.12
C SER A 242 -21.92 17.93 40.35
N LYS A 243 -22.03 16.84 39.57
CA LYS A 243 -20.94 16.38 38.70
C LYS A 243 -20.57 17.53 37.74
N PRO A 244 -19.31 17.99 37.74
CA PRO A 244 -18.90 19.09 36.88
C PRO A 244 -18.93 18.69 35.41
N ALA A 245 -19.05 19.68 34.53
CA ALA A 245 -18.85 19.46 33.11
C ALA A 245 -17.41 19.01 32.85
N PRO A 246 -17.17 18.12 31.87
CA PRO A 246 -15.85 17.61 31.60
C PRO A 246 -14.95 18.65 30.94
N GLU A 247 -13.65 18.54 31.19
CA GLU A 247 -12.59 19.34 30.60
C GLU A 247 -11.52 18.42 30.02
N LEU A 248 -11.07 18.68 28.80
CA LEU A 248 -10.00 17.87 28.23
C LEU A 248 -8.66 18.24 28.89
N PRO A 249 -7.84 17.25 29.27
CA PRO A 249 -6.53 17.53 29.83
C PRO A 249 -5.63 18.21 28.79
N SER A 250 -4.66 18.98 29.27
CA SER A 250 -3.71 19.74 28.43
C SER A 250 -2.88 18.81 27.52
N ARG A 251 -2.47 17.65 28.02
CA ARG A 251 -1.90 16.54 27.26
C ARG A 251 -2.93 15.41 27.18
N SER A 252 -3.38 15.10 25.96
CA SER A 252 -4.17 13.89 25.69
C SER A 252 -3.30 12.65 25.85
N SER A 253 -3.92 11.56 26.27
CA SER A 253 -3.22 10.28 26.38
C SER A 253 -2.75 9.74 25.03
N GLN A 254 -1.65 8.99 25.07
CA GLN A 254 -1.10 8.24 23.93
C GLN A 254 -1.71 6.84 23.77
N LEU A 255 -2.69 6.49 24.61
CA LEU A 255 -3.43 5.23 24.50
C LEU A 255 -4.00 5.06 23.08
N LEU A 256 -3.70 3.93 22.46
CA LEU A 256 -4.14 3.58 21.11
C LEU A 256 -4.37 2.08 21.02
N PRO A 257 -5.63 1.63 21.22
CA PRO A 257 -6.00 0.23 21.05
C PRO A 257 -5.64 -0.34 19.66
N ALA A 258 -5.36 -1.65 19.61
CA ALA A 258 -4.97 -2.35 18.39
C ALA A 258 -5.98 -2.18 17.24
N ASP A 259 -7.27 -2.29 17.51
CA ASP A 259 -8.33 -2.19 16.48
C ASP A 259 -8.34 -0.83 15.77
N VAL A 260 -8.15 0.24 16.54
CA VAL A 260 -8.10 1.61 16.02
C VAL A 260 -6.80 1.83 15.25
N ARG A 261 -5.69 1.24 15.71
CA ARG A 261 -4.41 1.28 15.00
C ARG A 261 -4.54 0.58 13.64
N ALA A 262 -5.12 -0.62 13.61
CA ALA A 262 -5.36 -1.37 12.38
C ALA A 262 -6.27 -0.60 11.41
N GLU A 263 -7.35 -0.01 11.92
CA GLU A 263 -8.25 0.80 11.10
C GLU A 263 -7.56 2.06 10.54
N ARG A 264 -6.76 2.75 11.35
CA ARG A 264 -6.00 3.93 10.89
C ARG A 264 -5.00 3.55 9.79
N VAL A 265 -4.28 2.44 9.95
CA VAL A 265 -3.34 1.95 8.94
C VAL A 265 -4.06 1.60 7.63
N THR A 266 -5.21 0.92 7.68
CA THR A 266 -5.97 0.61 6.46
C THR A 266 -6.53 1.86 5.78
N ARG A 267 -7.02 2.85 6.55
CA ARG A 267 -7.48 4.14 6.01
C ARG A 267 -6.33 4.94 5.39
N GLN A 268 -5.16 4.97 6.00
CA GLN A 268 -3.98 5.62 5.43
C GLN A 268 -3.52 4.94 4.14
N LYS A 269 -3.47 3.61 4.11
CA LYS A 269 -3.18 2.85 2.88
C LYS A 269 -4.17 3.17 1.77
N LYS A 270 -5.48 3.18 2.05
CA LYS A 270 -6.51 3.56 1.06
C LYS A 270 -6.30 4.99 0.53
N LYS A 271 -6.00 5.96 1.40
CA LYS A 271 -5.70 7.34 0.97
C LYS A 271 -4.45 7.44 0.10
N GLN A 272 -3.38 6.73 0.48
CA GLN A 272 -2.14 6.68 -0.31
C GLN A 272 -2.38 6.05 -1.69
N VAL A 273 -3.13 4.95 -1.76
CA VAL A 273 -3.49 4.30 -3.03
C VAL A 273 -4.35 5.23 -3.89
N MET A 274 -5.34 5.91 -3.31
CA MET A 274 -6.17 6.87 -4.03
C MET A 274 -5.34 8.05 -4.57
N MET A 275 -4.45 8.62 -3.75
CA MET A 275 -3.56 9.70 -4.17
C MET A 275 -2.59 9.26 -5.27
N ALA A 276 -2.01 8.06 -5.15
CA ALA A 276 -1.15 7.48 -6.17
C ALA A 276 -1.91 7.24 -7.49
N SER A 277 -3.16 6.78 -7.42
CA SER A 277 -4.00 6.60 -8.61
C SER A 277 -4.32 7.93 -9.31
N GLY A 278 -4.56 9.00 -8.55
CA GLY A 278 -4.77 10.34 -9.10
C GLY A 278 -3.52 10.91 -9.78
N ALA A 279 -2.34 10.72 -9.19
CA ALA A 279 -1.07 11.10 -9.80
C ALA A 279 -0.80 10.30 -11.10
N GLY A 280 -1.10 9.00 -11.10
CA GLY A 280 -1.00 8.16 -12.31
C GLY A 280 -1.91 8.63 -13.44
N ALA A 281 -3.16 9.00 -13.13
CA ALA A 281 -4.10 9.53 -14.12
C ALA A 281 -3.62 10.86 -14.73
N LEU A 282 -3.06 11.77 -13.92
CA LEU A 282 -2.49 13.03 -14.40
C LEU A 282 -1.28 12.82 -15.32
N LEU A 283 -0.39 11.89 -14.97
CA LEU A 283 0.75 11.52 -15.82
C LEU A 283 0.27 10.94 -17.16
N TYR A 284 -0.75 10.08 -17.13
CA TYR A 284 -1.31 9.48 -18.33
C TYR A 284 -1.95 10.53 -19.25
N LEU A 285 -2.73 11.46 -18.70
CA LEU A 285 -3.29 12.59 -19.45
C LEU A 285 -2.20 13.51 -20.02
N GLY A 286 -1.12 13.74 -19.26
CA GLY A 286 0.06 14.47 -19.73
C GLY A 286 0.74 13.80 -20.92
N LEU A 287 0.88 12.48 -20.89
CA LEU A 287 1.46 11.70 -22.00
C LEU A 287 0.58 11.77 -23.25
N ILE A 288 -0.74 11.66 -23.11
CA ILE A 288 -1.69 11.81 -24.23
C ILE A 288 -1.57 13.22 -24.82
N GLY A 289 -1.57 14.26 -23.98
CA GLY A 289 -1.40 15.64 -24.42
C GLY A 289 -0.09 15.86 -25.17
N TRP A 290 1.02 15.33 -24.65
CA TRP A 290 2.32 15.39 -25.31
C TRP A 290 2.33 14.68 -26.66
N LEU A 291 1.77 13.46 -26.74
CA LEU A 291 1.68 12.71 -28.00
C LEU A 291 0.86 13.47 -29.05
N LEU A 292 -0.28 14.06 -28.68
CA LEU A 292 -1.12 14.84 -29.59
C LEU A 292 -0.40 16.08 -30.14
N VAL A 293 0.34 16.81 -29.29
CA VAL A 293 1.16 17.95 -29.71
C VAL A 293 2.30 17.49 -30.63
N SER A 294 2.99 16.41 -30.27
CA SER A 294 4.09 15.86 -31.09
C SER A 294 3.59 15.39 -32.46
N LEU A 295 2.44 14.70 -32.51
CA LEU A 295 1.82 14.23 -33.74
C LEU A 295 1.39 15.41 -34.63
N SER A 296 0.83 16.46 -34.04
CA SER A 296 0.43 17.66 -34.77
C SER A 296 1.65 18.36 -35.37
N GLY A 297 2.75 18.48 -34.61
CA GLY A 297 4.01 19.04 -35.11
C GLY A 297 4.63 18.21 -36.22
N LYS A 298 4.64 16.88 -36.09
CA LYS A 298 5.12 15.96 -37.13
C LYS A 298 4.24 16.00 -38.37
N LYS A 299 2.92 16.08 -38.23
CA LYS A 299 1.99 16.22 -39.36
C LYS A 299 2.23 17.51 -40.12
N ALA A 300 2.38 18.64 -39.42
CA ALA A 300 2.70 19.92 -40.06
C ALA A 300 4.06 19.89 -40.79
N ALA A 301 5.06 19.21 -40.21
CA ALA A 301 6.35 19.02 -40.88
C ALA A 301 6.24 18.12 -42.12
N ALA A 302 5.46 17.05 -42.05
CA ALA A 302 5.19 16.15 -43.18
C ALA A 302 4.44 16.86 -44.31
N ASP A 303 3.40 17.65 -43.99
CA ASP A 303 2.65 18.43 -44.97
C ASP A 303 3.55 19.47 -45.66
N LYS A 304 4.44 20.12 -44.90
CA LYS A 304 5.43 21.06 -45.45
C LYS A 304 6.45 20.36 -46.36
N ALA A 305 6.91 19.18 -45.98
CA ALA A 305 7.80 18.37 -46.82
C ALA A 305 7.09 17.95 -48.11
N MET A 306 5.86 17.44 -48.02
CA MET A 306 5.06 17.03 -49.17
C MET A 306 4.83 18.19 -50.15
N PHE A 307 4.55 19.39 -49.63
CA PHE A 307 4.44 20.60 -50.46
C PHE A 307 5.77 20.95 -51.16
N ALA A 308 6.91 20.82 -50.46
CA ALA A 308 8.22 21.04 -51.05
C ALA A 308 8.59 20.00 -52.13
N TYR A 309 8.10 18.77 -52.00
CA TYR A 309 8.31 17.69 -52.98
C TYR A 309 7.33 17.71 -54.16
N THR A 310 6.22 18.46 -54.07
CA THR A 310 5.18 18.52 -55.11
C THR A 310 5.71 18.87 -56.52
N PRO A 311 6.72 19.75 -56.70
CA PRO A 311 7.28 20.04 -58.03
C PRO A 311 8.14 18.92 -58.62
N TYR A 312 8.50 17.91 -57.83
CA TYR A 312 9.42 16.83 -58.21
C TYR A 312 8.72 15.47 -58.30
N THR A 313 7.40 15.41 -58.11
CA THR A 313 6.61 14.17 -58.15
C THR A 313 6.78 13.44 -59.47
N ASP A 314 6.71 14.18 -60.58
CA ASP A 314 6.79 13.60 -61.92
C ASP A 314 8.18 13.01 -62.21
N VAL A 315 9.23 13.65 -61.69
CA VAL A 315 10.62 13.18 -61.81
C VAL A 315 10.86 11.91 -60.96
N TYR A 316 10.20 11.82 -59.80
CA TYR A 316 10.29 10.64 -58.94
C TYR A 316 9.52 9.44 -59.53
N GLU A 317 8.34 9.67 -60.10
CA GLU A 317 7.57 8.63 -60.79
C GLU A 317 8.30 8.10 -62.03
N ASP A 318 8.92 9.00 -62.79
CA ASP A 318 9.80 8.61 -63.90
C ASP A 318 11.01 7.82 -63.40
N GLY A 319 11.64 8.26 -62.30
CA GLY A 319 12.75 7.53 -61.65
C GLY A 319 12.38 6.11 -61.24
N LEU A 320 11.23 5.93 -60.58
CA LEU A 320 10.70 4.61 -60.20
C LEU A 320 10.36 3.74 -61.41
N ARG A 321 9.90 4.33 -62.51
CA ARG A 321 9.65 3.62 -63.77
C ARG A 321 10.96 3.18 -64.42
N TYR A 322 11.99 4.02 -64.41
CA TYR A 322 13.32 3.66 -64.89
C TYR A 322 13.95 2.55 -64.03
N GLU A 323 13.85 2.65 -62.70
CA GLU A 323 14.38 1.62 -61.80
C GLU A 323 13.71 0.26 -62.01
N ARG A 324 12.38 0.24 -62.20
CA ARG A 324 11.66 -0.99 -62.59
C ARG A 324 12.13 -1.56 -63.91
N LYS A 325 12.28 -0.74 -64.95
CA LYS A 325 12.81 -1.19 -66.25
C LYS A 325 14.24 -1.71 -66.17
N TRP A 326 15.09 -1.09 -65.35
CA TRP A 326 16.46 -1.57 -65.13
C TRP A 326 16.48 -2.92 -64.39
N ARG A 327 15.56 -3.11 -63.43
CA ARG A 327 15.39 -4.40 -62.73
C ARG A 327 14.86 -5.49 -63.67
N GLU A 328 13.91 -5.16 -64.55
CA GLU A 328 13.41 -6.07 -65.60
C GLU A 328 14.51 -6.50 -66.59
N LEU A 329 15.45 -5.60 -66.91
CA LEU A 329 16.58 -5.89 -67.81
C LEU A 329 17.77 -6.54 -67.10
N GLY A 330 17.79 -6.58 -65.77
CA GLY A 330 18.85 -7.17 -64.95
C GLY A 330 19.32 -8.55 -65.43
N PRO A 331 18.43 -9.52 -65.71
CA PRO A 331 18.82 -10.88 -66.11
C PRO A 331 19.61 -10.99 -67.43
N VAL A 332 19.51 -9.99 -68.31
CA VAL A 332 20.22 -9.94 -69.60
C VAL A 332 21.54 -9.18 -69.47
N ILE A 333 21.63 -8.26 -68.51
CA ILE A 333 22.75 -7.35 -68.32
C ILE A 333 23.74 -7.89 -67.29
N GLU A 334 23.26 -8.69 -66.33
CA GLU A 334 24.07 -9.31 -65.28
C GLU A 334 24.98 -10.39 -65.86
N GLN A 335 26.28 -10.08 -65.89
CA GLN A 335 27.33 -10.95 -66.41
C GLN A 335 27.39 -12.31 -65.69
N GLU A 336 26.96 -12.37 -64.42
CA GLU A 336 26.97 -13.56 -63.56
C GLU A 336 26.08 -14.70 -64.08
N PHE A 337 25.07 -14.40 -64.91
CA PHE A 337 24.18 -15.40 -65.53
C PHE A 337 24.46 -15.62 -67.02
N SER A 338 25.57 -15.10 -67.54
CA SER A 338 26.00 -15.36 -68.91
C SER A 338 26.25 -16.85 -69.12
N THR A 339 25.79 -17.41 -70.24
CA THR A 339 25.96 -18.83 -70.56
C THR A 339 27.43 -19.26 -70.58
N VAL A 340 28.34 -18.33 -70.91
CA VAL A 340 29.78 -18.55 -70.94
C VAL A 340 30.36 -18.62 -69.51
N GLU A 341 29.91 -17.75 -68.61
CA GLU A 341 30.33 -17.74 -67.20
C GLU A 341 29.84 -18.99 -66.48
N LEU A 342 28.58 -19.40 -66.71
CA LEU A 342 28.04 -20.64 -66.17
C LEU A 342 28.81 -21.88 -66.66
N LEU A 343 29.14 -21.93 -67.97
CA LEU A 343 29.99 -23.00 -68.50
C LEU A 343 31.38 -23.00 -67.85
N TYR A 344 31.96 -21.81 -67.64
CA TYR A 344 33.25 -21.67 -66.97
C TYR A 344 33.19 -22.18 -65.53
N HIS A 345 32.13 -21.88 -64.77
CA HIS A 345 31.93 -22.42 -63.44
C HIS A 345 31.81 -23.95 -63.43
N CYS A 346 31.05 -24.53 -64.37
CA CYS A 346 30.95 -25.99 -64.50
C CYS A 346 32.30 -26.65 -64.82
N ILE A 347 33.12 -26.03 -65.68
CA ILE A 347 34.46 -26.54 -66.02
C ILE A 347 35.40 -26.39 -64.82
N ARG A 348 35.36 -25.26 -64.12
CA ARG A 348 36.21 -25.00 -62.95
C ARG A 348 35.89 -25.95 -61.79
N ALA A 349 34.64 -26.35 -61.62
CA ALA A 349 34.23 -27.33 -60.62
C ALA A 349 34.91 -28.71 -60.79
N ARG A 350 35.43 -29.04 -61.98
CA ARG A 350 36.26 -30.24 -62.19
C ARG A 350 37.58 -30.23 -61.42
N GLN A 351 38.03 -29.05 -60.94
CA GLN A 351 39.30 -28.84 -60.22
C GLN A 351 40.55 -29.41 -60.93
N GLY A 352 40.48 -29.66 -62.24
CA GLY A 352 41.59 -30.19 -63.02
C GLY A 352 41.83 -31.70 -62.92
N GLU A 353 40.90 -32.49 -62.35
CA GLU A 353 41.07 -33.94 -62.25
C GLU A 353 41.19 -34.62 -63.62
N GLU A 354 42.23 -35.43 -63.80
CA GLU A 354 42.42 -36.29 -64.97
C GLU A 354 41.45 -37.48 -64.90
N GLY A 355 40.54 -37.59 -65.87
CA GLY A 355 39.56 -38.69 -65.95
C GLY A 355 38.11 -38.25 -66.19
N ILE A 356 37.75 -37.00 -65.88
CA ILE A 356 36.42 -36.44 -66.15
C ILE A 356 36.39 -35.74 -67.52
N ARG A 357 35.48 -36.17 -68.41
CA ARG A 357 35.26 -35.55 -69.72
C ARG A 357 33.81 -35.14 -69.89
N LEU A 358 33.58 -33.86 -70.15
CA LEU A 358 32.28 -33.34 -70.58
C LEU A 358 32.12 -33.57 -72.09
N ASP A 359 31.09 -34.29 -72.47
CA ASP A 359 30.75 -34.55 -73.88
C ASP A 359 29.75 -33.50 -74.41
N ARG A 360 28.87 -32.99 -73.54
CA ARG A 360 27.88 -31.95 -73.90
C ARG A 360 27.47 -31.12 -72.69
N ALA A 361 27.34 -29.81 -72.90
CA ALA A 361 26.79 -28.87 -71.93
C ALA A 361 25.77 -27.97 -72.64
N ASP A 362 24.49 -28.17 -72.33
CA ASP A 362 23.40 -27.33 -72.83
C ASP A 362 23.02 -26.36 -71.70
N ILE A 363 23.28 -25.07 -71.89
CA ILE A 363 22.95 -24.02 -70.93
C ILE A 363 21.95 -23.07 -71.57
N THR A 364 20.78 -22.96 -70.97
CA THR A 364 19.71 -22.07 -71.42
C THR A 364 19.55 -20.94 -70.41
N ASN A 365 19.72 -19.70 -70.86
CA ASN A 365 19.32 -18.50 -70.14
C ASN A 365 18.39 -17.69 -71.06
N GLN A 366 17.09 -17.86 -70.89
CA GLN A 366 16.08 -17.17 -71.69
C GLN A 366 14.95 -16.65 -70.80
N VAL A 367 14.34 -15.55 -71.23
CA VAL A 367 13.13 -15.01 -70.59
C VAL A 367 11.93 -15.49 -71.40
N SER A 368 11.01 -16.19 -70.75
CA SER A 368 9.72 -16.58 -71.31
C SER A 368 8.63 -15.72 -70.70
N VAL A 369 7.61 -15.37 -71.48
CA VAL A 369 6.40 -14.74 -70.94
C VAL A 369 5.43 -15.88 -70.64
N ASP A 370 4.92 -15.95 -69.41
CA ASP A 370 3.89 -16.91 -69.04
C ASP A 370 2.51 -16.51 -69.61
N GLY A 371 1.51 -17.39 -69.46
CA GLY A 371 0.16 -17.16 -70.00
C GLY A 371 -0.54 -15.91 -69.44
N ASP A 372 -0.05 -15.37 -68.33
CA ASP A 372 -0.61 -14.21 -67.63
C ASP A 372 0.19 -12.91 -67.91
N GLY A 373 1.20 -12.98 -68.78
CA GLY A 373 2.00 -11.83 -69.19
C GLY A 373 3.18 -11.51 -68.29
N ASN A 374 3.48 -12.36 -67.29
CA ASN A 374 4.63 -12.18 -66.41
C ASN A 374 5.89 -12.78 -67.05
N LEU A 375 7.00 -12.09 -66.89
CA LEU A 375 8.31 -12.53 -67.38
C LEU A 375 8.87 -13.58 -66.41
N GLN A 376 8.97 -14.82 -66.84
CA GLN A 376 9.65 -15.90 -66.12
C GLN A 376 11.03 -16.16 -66.72
N ARG A 377 12.06 -16.13 -65.87
CA ARG A 377 13.42 -16.52 -66.25
C ARG A 377 13.53 -18.04 -66.28
N ILE A 378 13.93 -18.59 -67.42
CA ILE A 378 14.29 -20.00 -67.58
C ILE A 378 15.81 -20.09 -67.57
N LEU A 379 16.36 -20.59 -66.46
CA LEU A 379 17.78 -20.89 -66.31
C LEU A 379 17.95 -22.39 -66.05
N ASP A 380 18.38 -23.13 -67.08
CA ASP A 380 18.55 -24.60 -67.06
C ASP A 380 19.95 -24.98 -67.57
N ILE A 381 20.64 -25.84 -66.82
CA ILE A 381 21.96 -26.39 -67.15
C ILE A 381 21.81 -27.89 -67.30
N ARG A 382 22.22 -28.45 -68.43
CA ARG A 382 22.28 -29.90 -68.64
C ARG A 382 23.69 -30.32 -69.02
N LEU A 383 24.30 -31.12 -68.18
CA LEU A 383 25.64 -31.65 -68.37
C LEU A 383 25.58 -33.13 -68.70
N GLN A 384 26.35 -33.55 -69.70
CA GLN A 384 26.56 -34.94 -70.05
C GLN A 384 28.05 -35.20 -70.20
N GLY A 385 28.52 -36.29 -69.60
CA GLY A 385 29.93 -36.62 -69.63
C GLY A 385 30.22 -38.04 -69.23
N LYS A 386 31.52 -38.36 -69.20
CA LYS A 386 32.05 -39.66 -68.81
C LYS A 386 33.22 -39.49 -67.86
N THR A 387 33.34 -40.42 -66.92
CA THR A 387 34.47 -40.54 -65.99
C THR A 387 35.08 -41.93 -66.11
N ASP A 388 36.36 -42.06 -65.75
CA ASP A 388 37.03 -43.35 -65.75
C ASP A 388 36.67 -44.16 -64.49
N GLU A 389 36.44 -43.47 -63.37
CA GLU A 389 36.03 -44.08 -62.09
C GLU A 389 34.72 -43.47 -61.56
N LEU A 390 33.96 -44.25 -60.79
CA LEU A 390 32.74 -43.79 -60.13
C LEU A 390 33.03 -42.74 -59.04
N GLY A 391 34.17 -42.84 -58.36
CA GLY A 391 34.59 -41.88 -57.33
C GLY A 391 34.75 -40.46 -57.88
N GLN A 392 35.28 -40.34 -59.10
CA GLN A 392 35.43 -39.06 -59.81
C GLN A 392 34.07 -38.43 -60.16
N ALA A 393 33.07 -39.24 -60.50
CA ALA A 393 31.72 -38.75 -60.76
C ALA A 393 31.09 -38.18 -59.48
N ASN A 394 31.22 -38.87 -58.34
CA ASN A 394 30.68 -38.37 -57.07
C ASN A 394 31.41 -37.10 -56.56
N ALA A 395 32.72 -37.03 -56.73
CA ALA A 395 33.50 -35.84 -56.38
C ALA A 395 33.12 -34.62 -57.24
N PHE A 396 32.84 -34.85 -58.53
CA PHE A 396 32.41 -33.79 -59.44
C PHE A 396 30.98 -33.30 -59.15
N ASP A 397 30.07 -34.20 -58.75
CA ASP A 397 28.73 -33.84 -58.26
C ASP A 397 28.84 -32.89 -57.05
N GLU A 398 29.60 -33.30 -56.02
CA GLU A 398 29.80 -32.49 -54.82
C GLU A 398 30.44 -31.12 -55.14
N ALA A 399 31.43 -31.10 -56.05
CA ALA A 399 32.10 -29.88 -56.46
C ALA A 399 31.19 -28.91 -57.26
N LEU A 400 30.24 -29.43 -58.04
CA LEU A 400 29.24 -28.60 -58.75
C LEU A 400 28.26 -27.96 -57.78
N GLN A 401 27.80 -28.69 -56.77
CA GLN A 401 26.89 -28.15 -55.75
C GLN A 401 27.56 -27.07 -54.89
N GLY A 402 28.87 -27.18 -54.63
CA GLY A 402 29.63 -26.22 -53.83
C GLY A 402 30.21 -25.03 -54.60
N ALA A 403 30.09 -24.97 -55.92
CA ALA A 403 30.70 -23.91 -56.72
C ALA A 403 29.95 -22.59 -56.57
N ARG A 404 30.65 -21.51 -56.19
CA ARG A 404 30.09 -20.17 -55.88
C ARG A 404 29.12 -19.61 -56.93
N GLY A 405 29.30 -19.92 -58.21
CA GLY A 405 28.41 -19.47 -59.31
C GLY A 405 27.28 -20.44 -59.67
N LEU A 406 27.14 -21.55 -58.95
CA LEU A 406 26.17 -22.62 -59.21
C LEU A 406 25.35 -23.00 -57.96
N VAL A 407 25.55 -22.30 -56.83
CA VAL A 407 24.88 -22.58 -55.54
C VAL A 407 23.37 -22.39 -55.64
N ASP A 408 22.90 -21.43 -56.44
CA ASP A 408 21.48 -21.12 -56.57
C ASP A 408 20.72 -22.12 -57.48
N PHE A 409 21.42 -23.09 -58.06
CA PHE A 409 20.83 -24.12 -58.91
C PHE A 409 20.46 -25.35 -58.09
N GLN A 410 19.23 -25.83 -58.29
CA GLN A 410 18.80 -27.13 -57.77
C GLN A 410 19.23 -28.22 -58.74
N TRP A 411 20.25 -28.97 -58.35
CA TRP A 411 20.81 -30.06 -59.14
C TRP A 411 19.99 -31.35 -58.98
N ASN A 412 19.66 -31.96 -60.10
CA ASN A 412 19.14 -33.31 -60.21
C ASN A 412 20.24 -34.19 -60.82
N MET A 413 20.93 -34.93 -59.95
CA MET A 413 22.11 -35.72 -60.30
C MET A 413 21.86 -37.22 -60.06
N PRO A 414 21.22 -37.94 -61.01
CA PRO A 414 21.13 -39.39 -60.90
C PRO A 414 22.53 -40.03 -60.90
N SER A 415 22.67 -41.15 -60.20
CA SER A 415 23.94 -41.89 -60.10
C SER A 415 24.48 -42.26 -61.49
N ALA A 416 25.79 -42.11 -61.68
CA ALA A 416 26.45 -42.44 -62.93
C ALA A 416 26.26 -43.92 -63.29
N GLN A 417 26.05 -44.21 -64.57
CA GLN A 417 25.82 -45.56 -65.08
C GLN A 417 27.07 -46.09 -65.78
N GLN A 418 27.47 -47.33 -65.48
CA GLN A 418 28.59 -47.96 -66.16
C GLN A 418 28.21 -48.29 -67.61
N LYS A 419 28.99 -47.77 -68.56
CA LYS A 419 28.80 -47.98 -70.00
C LYS A 419 30.12 -48.41 -70.62
N GLY A 420 30.39 -49.71 -70.58
CA GLY A 420 31.69 -50.30 -70.93
C GLY A 420 32.72 -50.09 -69.82
N ASP A 421 33.93 -49.67 -70.17
CA ASP A 421 35.03 -49.42 -69.23
C ASP A 421 34.99 -48.02 -68.58
N LYS A 422 33.92 -47.24 -68.81
CA LYS A 422 33.74 -45.87 -68.28
C LYS A 422 32.36 -45.69 -67.66
N TRP A 423 32.24 -44.71 -66.79
CA TRP A 423 31.00 -44.29 -66.16
C TRP A 423 30.44 -43.07 -66.87
N SER A 424 29.19 -43.12 -67.33
CA SER A 424 28.52 -41.97 -67.95
C SER A 424 27.55 -41.31 -66.98
N PHE A 425 27.52 -39.98 -66.98
CA PHE A 425 26.60 -39.20 -66.17
C PHE A 425 25.79 -38.22 -67.04
N GLN A 426 24.57 -37.93 -66.59
CA GLN A 426 23.69 -36.93 -67.16
C GLN A 426 23.00 -36.20 -66.00
N TRP A 427 23.36 -34.95 -65.81
CA TRP A 427 22.89 -34.13 -64.70
C TRP A 427 22.18 -32.89 -65.23
N GLY A 428 21.14 -32.47 -64.52
CA GLY A 428 20.37 -31.27 -64.83
C GLY A 428 20.33 -30.34 -63.64
N ALA A 429 20.27 -29.04 -63.86
CA ALA A 429 20.13 -28.06 -62.80
C ALA A 429 19.24 -26.91 -63.25
N ALA A 430 18.24 -26.58 -62.45
CA ALA A 430 17.36 -25.44 -62.69
C ALA A 430 17.33 -24.54 -61.46
N VAL A 431 17.20 -23.23 -61.68
CA VAL A 431 16.92 -22.31 -60.57
C VAL A 431 15.45 -22.46 -60.20
N SER A 432 15.18 -22.79 -58.94
CA SER A 432 13.81 -22.81 -58.40
C SER A 432 13.37 -21.37 -58.17
N ASN A 433 12.79 -20.75 -59.20
CA ASN A 433 12.11 -19.48 -59.05
C ASN A 433 10.79 -19.71 -58.31
N SER A 434 10.87 -19.76 -56.98
CA SER A 434 9.74 -19.46 -56.08
C SER A 434 9.94 -18.09 -55.42
N GLU A 435 10.45 -17.14 -56.20
CA GLU A 435 10.27 -15.72 -55.91
C GLU A 435 9.40 -15.18 -57.04
N GLU A 436 8.14 -14.91 -56.69
CA GLU A 436 7.24 -14.09 -57.50
C GLU A 436 7.95 -12.76 -57.78
N LEU A 437 8.12 -12.44 -59.08
CA LEU A 437 8.63 -11.16 -59.56
C LEU A 437 7.61 -10.03 -59.37
#